data_AF-A0AAV0NHG0-F1
#
_entry.id   AF-A0AAV0NHG0-F1
#
_cell.length_a   1.000
_cell.length_b   1.000
_cell.length_c   1.000
_cell.angle_alpha   90.00
_cell.angle_beta   90.00
_cell.angle_gamma   90.00
#
_symmetry.space_group_name_H-M   'P 1'
#
loop_
_entity.id
_entity.type
_entity.pdbx_description
1 polymer ?
#
loop_
_entity_poly.entity_id
_entity_poly.type
_entity_poly.pdbx_seq_one_letter_code
_entity_poly.pdbx_strand_id
1 'polypeptide(L)'
;MGFDEQQSLKLPFIDFSSEPKPGTPCWDSLKLQLREALQEYGCFEASLGDSRVPGELRRDVFSSLEELFDLPLHTKQQSGASESFQDGYAATPNGFYQSFGIEDPNSLHSMAGVVSEFNRTVRRMLLESFGLEKYVEEHLSSTTYRFRVMKYEALQPLDAATEVLGLGVHTDKSFMTILCQNEVGGLKLQAKRGEWVKFAPTSPTSFVVLIGDALHSKSLKMGSDESLKLPFIDFSSELKPSTPSWDSLKLQVREALENYGCFEASFPNDKVPGELRRDVFSSLEELFDLPLHTKQQSGASQSFQHGYVATPIPFFQSFGMDDPNLLDVVETFTDTLWPHGGNPSFSNNIHSMVGVVSEFNRTVRRMILESFGLEKYVDEHLGSTKYHLRVMKYEAVQPHDETELGLRVHTDKSFMTILCQNEVEGLELQTKKGEWIKFRPTSPSSFVVLIGDALHVQ
;
A
#
# COMPACT_ATOMS: atom_id res chain seq x y z
N MET A 1 -23.72 -39.96 -3.98
CA MET A 1 -24.23 -39.35 -2.72
C MET A 1 -24.02 -37.85 -2.86
N GLY A 2 -25.06 -37.08 -2.54
CA GLY A 2 -25.26 -35.72 -3.03
C GLY A 2 -24.14 -34.74 -2.70
N PHE A 3 -23.95 -33.78 -3.61
CA PHE A 3 -23.40 -32.48 -3.25
C PHE A 3 -24.39 -31.90 -2.23
N ASP A 4 -23.99 -31.93 -0.95
CA ASP A 4 -24.65 -31.14 0.08
C ASP A 4 -24.63 -29.68 -0.37
N GLU A 5 -25.79 -29.04 -0.35
CA GLU A 5 -25.93 -27.60 -0.44
C GLU A 5 -25.14 -26.97 0.72
N GLN A 6 -23.86 -26.67 0.49
CA GLN A 6 -23.17 -25.67 1.31
C GLN A 6 -23.99 -24.40 1.19
N GLN A 7 -24.67 -24.02 2.28
CA GLN A 7 -25.33 -22.73 2.41
C GLN A 7 -24.37 -21.66 1.88
N SER A 8 -24.70 -21.08 0.73
CA SER A 8 -23.93 -19.98 0.17
C SER A 8 -23.89 -18.89 1.23
N LEU A 9 -22.70 -18.57 1.74
CA LEU A 9 -22.50 -17.48 2.68
C LEU A 9 -23.19 -16.24 2.09
N LYS A 10 -24.12 -15.63 2.81
CA LYS A 10 -24.79 -14.40 2.38
C LYS A 10 -24.14 -13.22 3.10
N LEU A 11 -23.93 -12.12 2.37
CA LEU A 11 -23.48 -10.88 3.00
C LEU A 11 -24.50 -10.42 4.04
N PRO A 12 -24.05 -9.79 5.14
CA PRO A 12 -24.95 -9.10 6.05
C PRO A 12 -25.77 -8.05 5.30
N PHE A 13 -27.07 -8.03 5.53
CA PHE A 13 -27.99 -7.06 4.97
C PHE A 13 -28.40 -6.04 6.04
N ILE A 14 -28.29 -4.76 5.73
CA ILE A 14 -28.61 -3.65 6.63
C ILE A 14 -29.61 -2.70 5.95
N ASP A 15 -30.74 -2.49 6.60
CA ASP A 15 -31.80 -1.62 6.08
C ASP A 15 -31.66 -0.18 6.58
N PHE A 16 -31.49 0.76 5.65
CA PHE A 16 -31.43 2.21 5.90
C PHE A 16 -32.68 2.95 5.42
N SER A 17 -33.75 2.23 5.03
CA SER A 17 -35.00 2.83 4.53
C SER A 17 -35.72 3.73 5.54
N SER A 18 -35.47 3.54 6.84
CA SER A 18 -36.10 4.30 7.92
C SER A 18 -35.47 5.66 8.21
N GLU A 19 -34.41 6.05 7.49
CA GLU A 19 -33.67 7.31 7.68
C GLU A 19 -33.34 7.62 9.16
N PRO A 20 -32.51 6.76 9.79
CA PRO A 20 -32.22 6.88 11.21
C PRO A 20 -31.56 8.22 11.52
N LYS A 21 -31.92 8.83 12.66
CA LYS A 21 -31.33 10.09 13.14
C LYS A 21 -30.33 9.85 14.27
N PRO A 22 -29.20 10.57 14.32
CA PRO A 22 -28.24 10.48 15.42
C PRO A 22 -28.93 10.62 16.79
N GLY A 23 -28.52 9.78 17.74
CA GLY A 23 -29.06 9.76 19.11
C GLY A 23 -30.40 9.04 19.29
N THR A 24 -30.92 8.36 18.26
CA THR A 24 -32.12 7.51 18.37
C THR A 24 -31.75 6.04 18.63
N PRO A 25 -32.62 5.24 19.27
CA PRO A 25 -32.35 3.81 19.46
C PRO A 25 -32.15 3.04 18.14
N CYS A 26 -32.84 3.46 17.07
CA CYS A 26 -32.66 2.91 15.73
C CYS A 26 -31.24 3.19 15.17
N TRP A 27 -30.72 4.40 15.41
CA TRP A 27 -29.36 4.76 15.02
C TRP A 27 -28.30 3.93 15.73
N ASP A 28 -28.44 3.73 17.04
CA ASP A 28 -27.49 2.92 17.82
C ASP A 28 -27.55 1.43 17.43
N SER A 29 -28.75 0.91 17.14
CA SER A 29 -28.91 -0.45 16.63
C SER A 29 -28.24 -0.64 15.26
N LEU A 30 -28.40 0.31 14.34
CA LEU A 30 -27.77 0.25 13.01
C LEU A 30 -26.26 0.41 13.09
N LYS A 31 -25.74 1.27 13.98
CA LYS A 31 -24.29 1.35 14.24
C LYS A 31 -23.71 0.01 14.67
N LEU A 32 -24.42 -0.74 15.52
CA LEU A 32 -23.97 -2.04 15.98
C LEU A 32 -23.95 -3.07 14.84
N GLN A 33 -25.04 -3.19 14.08
CA GLN A 33 -25.11 -4.09 12.92
C GLN A 33 -24.02 -3.79 11.90
N LEU A 34 -23.79 -2.51 11.62
CA LEU A 34 -22.76 -2.05 10.71
C LEU A 34 -21.37 -2.43 11.21
N ARG A 35 -21.09 -2.22 12.49
CA ARG A 35 -19.81 -2.59 13.10
C ARG A 35 -19.56 -4.09 13.00
N GLU A 36 -20.54 -4.91 13.35
CA GLU A 36 -20.45 -6.37 13.29
C GLU A 36 -20.20 -6.86 11.85
N ALA A 37 -20.98 -6.37 10.89
CA ALA A 37 -20.84 -6.73 9.49
C ALA A 37 -19.44 -6.39 8.94
N LEU A 38 -18.92 -5.21 9.27
CA LEU A 38 -17.59 -4.80 8.81
C LEU A 38 -16.45 -5.49 9.55
N GLN A 39 -16.65 -5.82 10.83
CA GLN A 39 -15.66 -6.57 11.60
C GLN A 39 -15.51 -8.00 11.09
N GLU A 40 -16.61 -8.66 10.71
CA GLU A 40 -16.60 -10.05 10.27
C GLU A 40 -16.38 -10.21 8.76
N TYR A 41 -17.04 -9.40 7.93
CA TYR A 41 -17.07 -9.56 6.47
C TYR A 41 -16.30 -8.47 5.71
N GLY A 42 -16.00 -7.32 6.34
CA GLY A 42 -15.40 -6.16 5.66
C GLY A 42 -16.33 -5.48 4.65
N CYS A 43 -17.58 -5.91 4.55
CA CYS A 43 -18.60 -5.36 3.67
C CYS A 43 -20.00 -5.74 4.12
N PHE A 44 -21.00 -5.05 3.59
CA PHE A 44 -22.42 -5.39 3.78
C PHE A 44 -23.26 -4.93 2.58
N GLU A 45 -24.41 -5.57 2.40
CA GLU A 45 -25.46 -5.09 1.50
C GLU A 45 -26.34 -4.07 2.24
N ALA A 46 -26.65 -2.96 1.59
CA ALA A 46 -27.47 -1.88 2.13
C ALA A 46 -28.67 -1.59 1.23
N SER A 47 -29.85 -1.44 1.85
CA SER A 47 -31.05 -0.92 1.19
C SER A 47 -31.34 0.50 1.63
N LEU A 48 -31.62 1.41 0.69
CA LEU A 48 -32.05 2.78 1.00
C LEU A 48 -33.58 2.95 0.93
N GLY A 49 -34.32 1.90 0.56
CA GLY A 49 -35.75 1.95 0.31
C GLY A 49 -36.13 2.64 -1.01
N ASP A 50 -37.31 2.27 -1.53
CA ASP A 50 -37.83 2.78 -2.81
C ASP A 50 -38.15 4.28 -2.79
N SER A 51 -38.36 4.87 -1.61
CA SER A 51 -38.58 6.31 -1.46
C SER A 51 -37.35 7.14 -1.81
N ARG A 52 -36.14 6.63 -1.55
CA ARG A 52 -34.88 7.34 -1.78
C ARG A 52 -34.24 6.98 -3.11
N VAL A 53 -34.31 5.71 -3.50
CA VAL A 53 -33.83 5.23 -4.80
C VAL A 53 -34.96 4.47 -5.49
N PRO A 54 -35.88 5.17 -6.17
CA PRO A 54 -36.93 4.52 -6.94
C PRO A 54 -36.33 3.60 -8.00
N GLY A 55 -36.96 2.44 -8.24
CA GLY A 55 -36.53 1.53 -9.31
C GLY A 55 -36.52 2.18 -10.70
N GLU A 56 -37.38 3.17 -10.94
CA GLU A 56 -37.37 3.98 -12.17
C GLU A 56 -36.09 4.81 -12.30
N LEU A 57 -35.75 5.59 -11.27
CA LEU A 57 -34.53 6.41 -11.25
C LEU A 57 -33.29 5.56 -11.55
N ARG A 58 -33.19 4.38 -10.94
CA ARG A 58 -32.08 3.47 -11.20
C ARG A 58 -32.07 3.00 -12.66
N ARG A 59 -33.21 2.55 -13.19
CA ARG A 59 -33.30 2.09 -14.59
C ARG A 59 -32.88 3.19 -15.56
N ASP A 60 -33.34 4.41 -15.35
CA ASP A 60 -33.01 5.56 -16.19
C ASP A 60 -31.51 5.87 -16.15
N VAL A 61 -30.89 5.79 -14.97
CA VAL A 61 -29.43 5.95 -14.84
C VAL A 61 -28.69 4.86 -15.61
N PHE A 62 -29.02 3.58 -15.42
CA PHE A 62 -28.32 2.50 -16.13
C PHE A 62 -28.54 2.56 -17.66
N SER A 63 -29.74 2.94 -18.13
CA SER A 63 -30.00 3.20 -19.54
C SER A 63 -29.12 4.33 -20.08
N SER A 64 -28.99 5.43 -19.34
CA SER A 64 -28.13 6.55 -19.73
C SER A 64 -26.64 6.16 -19.75
N LEU A 65 -26.22 5.26 -18.86
CA LEU A 65 -24.85 4.73 -18.85
C LEU A 65 -24.58 3.82 -20.04
N GLU A 66 -25.54 2.99 -20.44
CA GLU A 66 -25.42 2.18 -21.66
C GLU A 66 -25.21 3.07 -22.89
N GLU A 67 -26.03 4.11 -23.05
CA GLU A 67 -25.87 5.12 -24.11
C GLU A 67 -24.50 5.80 -24.07
N LEU A 68 -24.01 6.16 -22.88
CA LEU A 68 -22.69 6.77 -22.69
C LEU A 68 -21.55 5.83 -23.14
N PHE A 69 -21.61 4.55 -22.78
CA PHE A 69 -20.57 3.59 -23.14
C PHE A 69 -20.61 3.17 -24.62
N ASP A 70 -21.77 3.30 -25.27
CA ASP A 70 -21.95 3.00 -26.69
C ASP A 70 -21.52 4.15 -27.62
N LEU A 71 -21.19 5.32 -27.06
CA LEU A 71 -20.60 6.41 -27.82
C LEU A 71 -19.30 5.98 -28.54
N PRO A 72 -19.00 6.55 -29.73
CA PRO A 72 -17.75 6.29 -30.44
C PRO A 72 -16.52 6.58 -29.57
N LEU A 73 -15.46 5.76 -29.71
CA LEU A 73 -14.23 5.90 -28.90
C LEU A 73 -13.66 7.32 -28.91
N HIS A 74 -13.62 7.97 -30.08
CA HIS A 74 -13.12 9.34 -30.20
C HIS A 74 -13.95 10.35 -29.40
N THR A 75 -15.26 10.14 -29.29
CA THR A 75 -16.16 10.96 -28.47
C THR A 75 -15.88 10.73 -26.99
N LYS A 76 -15.71 9.48 -26.57
CA LYS A 76 -15.42 9.14 -25.17
C LYS A 76 -14.08 9.73 -24.71
N GLN A 77 -13.06 9.70 -25.57
CA GLN A 77 -11.72 10.24 -25.30
C GLN A 77 -11.68 11.78 -25.19
N GLN A 78 -12.71 12.49 -25.68
CA GLN A 78 -12.81 13.96 -25.51
C GLN A 78 -13.04 14.37 -24.06
N SER A 79 -13.50 13.47 -23.19
CA SER A 79 -13.66 13.74 -21.76
C SER A 79 -12.33 14.01 -21.03
N GLY A 80 -11.18 13.76 -21.68
CA GLY A 80 -9.84 14.08 -21.18
C GLY A 80 -9.43 13.21 -20.01
N ALA A 81 -8.38 12.38 -20.18
CA ALA A 81 -7.71 11.83 -19.01
C ALA A 81 -6.93 12.96 -18.33
N SER A 82 -7.32 13.35 -17.12
CA SER A 82 -6.42 14.09 -16.22
C SER A 82 -5.08 13.33 -16.15
N GLU A 83 -3.94 14.04 -16.04
CA GLU A 83 -2.56 13.48 -15.99
C GLU A 83 -2.39 12.36 -14.94
N SER A 84 -3.38 12.18 -14.06
CA SER A 84 -3.45 11.21 -12.98
C SER A 84 -4.23 9.92 -13.27
N PHE A 85 -4.86 9.74 -14.45
CA PHE A 85 -5.83 8.66 -14.75
C PHE A 85 -7.07 8.65 -13.80
N GLN A 86 -7.37 9.77 -13.16
CA GLN A 86 -8.43 9.85 -12.15
C GLN A 86 -9.79 10.27 -12.71
N ASP A 87 -9.79 11.08 -13.77
CA ASP A 87 -10.96 11.71 -14.38
C ASP A 87 -11.03 11.43 -15.89
N GLY A 88 -12.24 11.46 -16.44
CA GLY A 88 -12.49 11.19 -17.85
C GLY A 88 -12.46 9.71 -18.22
N TYR A 89 -12.40 9.43 -19.53
CA TYR A 89 -12.50 8.08 -20.08
C TYR A 89 -11.19 7.30 -19.98
N ALA A 90 -11.27 6.08 -19.47
CA ALA A 90 -10.18 5.11 -19.48
C ALA A 90 -10.68 3.75 -19.98
N ALA A 91 -9.82 3.00 -20.67
CA ALA A 91 -10.12 1.65 -21.11
C ALA A 91 -8.86 0.78 -21.17
N THR A 92 -9.02 -0.53 -21.01
CA THR A 92 -7.94 -1.49 -21.26
C THR A 92 -7.68 -1.62 -22.77
N PRO A 93 -6.45 -1.94 -23.22
CA PRO A 93 -6.13 -2.08 -24.64
C PRO A 93 -6.98 -3.13 -25.38
N ASN A 94 -7.45 -4.14 -24.65
CA ASN A 94 -8.32 -5.20 -25.17
C ASN A 94 -9.83 -4.84 -25.17
N GLY A 95 -10.20 -3.63 -24.74
CA GLY A 95 -11.58 -3.15 -24.69
C GLY A 95 -12.47 -3.79 -23.61
N PHE A 96 -11.92 -4.72 -22.82
CA PHE A 96 -12.66 -5.49 -21.82
C PHE A 96 -13.23 -4.63 -20.68
N TYR A 97 -12.47 -3.62 -20.25
CA TYR A 97 -12.86 -2.68 -19.20
C TYR A 97 -12.88 -1.27 -19.78
N GLN A 98 -13.94 -0.53 -19.45
CA GLN A 98 -14.10 0.88 -19.74
C GLN A 98 -14.60 1.60 -18.48
N SER A 99 -14.17 2.84 -18.28
CA SER A 99 -14.66 3.66 -17.18
C SER A 99 -14.67 5.14 -17.51
N PHE A 100 -15.51 5.88 -16.79
CA PHE A 100 -15.49 7.34 -16.74
C PHE A 100 -15.38 7.80 -15.29
N GLY A 101 -14.39 8.63 -14.99
CA GLY A 101 -14.36 9.44 -13.77
C GLY A 101 -15.23 10.68 -13.96
N ILE A 102 -16.13 10.94 -13.00
CA ILE A 102 -17.07 12.07 -13.02
C ILE A 102 -16.69 13.03 -11.89
N GLU A 103 -16.27 14.23 -12.26
CA GLU A 103 -16.02 15.34 -11.34
C GLU A 103 -17.36 16.01 -10.98
N ASP A 104 -17.62 16.16 -9.68
CA ASP A 104 -18.80 16.85 -9.11
C ASP A 104 -20.17 16.46 -9.69
N PRO A 105 -20.70 15.25 -9.40
CA PRO A 105 -22.00 14.82 -9.90
C PRO A 105 -23.20 15.44 -9.15
N ASN A 106 -22.98 16.49 -8.35
CA ASN A 106 -23.95 16.92 -7.36
C ASN A 106 -25.16 17.64 -7.98
N SER A 107 -26.26 16.91 -8.11
CA SER A 107 -27.60 17.45 -7.88
C SER A 107 -28.35 16.57 -6.88
N LEU A 108 -29.05 17.18 -5.92
CA LEU A 108 -29.73 16.47 -4.82
C LEU A 108 -30.83 15.49 -5.30
N HIS A 109 -31.28 15.63 -6.55
CA HIS A 109 -32.31 14.80 -7.19
C HIS A 109 -31.72 13.69 -8.09
N SER A 110 -30.39 13.59 -8.16
CA SER A 110 -29.70 12.52 -8.87
C SER A 110 -29.32 11.38 -7.92
N MET A 111 -29.15 10.17 -8.46
CA MET A 111 -28.66 9.01 -7.70
C MET A 111 -27.34 9.31 -6.98
N ALA A 112 -26.49 10.18 -7.54
CA ALA A 112 -25.24 10.61 -6.91
C ALA A 112 -25.46 11.42 -5.62
N GLY A 113 -26.47 12.30 -5.60
CA GLY A 113 -26.85 13.05 -4.39
C GLY A 113 -27.31 12.12 -3.27
N VAL A 114 -28.19 11.17 -3.58
CA VAL A 114 -28.68 10.17 -2.62
C VAL A 114 -27.53 9.31 -2.06
N VAL A 115 -26.63 8.85 -2.93
CA VAL A 115 -25.44 8.07 -2.53
C VAL A 115 -24.48 8.91 -1.69
N SER A 116 -24.31 10.20 -1.99
CA SER A 116 -23.48 11.13 -1.21
C SER A 116 -24.03 11.32 0.21
N GLU A 117 -25.34 11.54 0.36
CA GLU A 117 -25.98 11.62 1.67
C GLU A 117 -25.85 10.30 2.45
N PHE A 118 -26.10 9.18 1.78
CA PHE A 118 -25.93 7.86 2.39
C PHE A 118 -24.47 7.64 2.84
N ASN A 119 -23.49 8.05 2.04
CA ASN A 119 -22.08 8.00 2.39
C ASN A 119 -21.79 8.79 3.68
N ARG A 120 -22.34 10.01 3.80
CA ARG A 120 -22.19 10.84 5.01
C ARG A 120 -22.81 10.16 6.24
N THR A 121 -23.98 9.56 6.10
CA THR A 121 -24.65 8.80 7.18
C THR A 121 -23.80 7.63 7.65
N VAL A 122 -23.34 6.79 6.72
CA VAL A 122 -22.53 5.61 7.06
C VAL A 122 -21.19 6.02 7.68
N ARG A 123 -20.51 7.04 7.12
CA ARG A 123 -19.26 7.56 7.70
C ARG A 123 -19.44 8.07 9.13
N ARG A 124 -20.53 8.79 9.40
CA ARG A 124 -20.85 9.22 10.76
C ARG A 124 -21.03 8.02 11.69
N MET A 125 -21.88 7.07 11.29
CA MET A 125 -22.10 5.84 12.07
C MET A 125 -20.80 5.10 12.37
N LEU A 126 -19.92 4.99 11.37
CA LEU A 126 -18.59 4.39 11.52
C LEU A 126 -17.77 5.13 12.57
N LEU A 127 -17.57 6.44 12.41
CA LEU A 127 -16.76 7.23 13.33
C LEU A 127 -17.32 7.20 14.77
N GLU A 128 -18.63 7.33 14.94
CA GLU A 128 -19.27 7.18 16.25
C GLU A 128 -19.09 5.77 16.83
N SER A 129 -19.18 4.71 16.01
CA SER A 129 -18.96 3.33 16.48
C SER A 129 -17.52 3.08 16.97
N PHE A 130 -16.58 3.92 16.53
CA PHE A 130 -15.18 3.91 16.97
C PHE A 130 -14.89 4.91 18.10
N GLY A 131 -15.87 5.64 18.63
CA GLY A 131 -15.66 6.66 19.67
C GLY A 131 -14.94 7.92 19.16
N LEU A 132 -15.11 8.25 17.88
CA LEU A 132 -14.49 9.40 17.21
C LEU A 132 -15.50 10.53 16.94
N GLU A 133 -16.50 10.69 17.79
CA GLU A 133 -17.60 11.66 17.63
C GLU A 133 -17.09 13.08 17.40
N LYS A 134 -16.01 13.47 18.09
CA LYS A 134 -15.40 14.80 18.00
C LYS A 134 -14.81 15.14 16.63
N TYR A 135 -14.47 14.14 15.81
CA TYR A 135 -13.86 14.33 14.49
C TYR A 135 -14.85 14.21 13.33
N VAL A 136 -16.12 13.92 13.63
CA VAL A 136 -17.12 13.64 12.60
C VAL A 136 -17.30 14.81 11.65
N GLU A 137 -17.51 16.03 12.16
CA GLU A 137 -17.78 17.17 11.30
C GLU A 137 -16.57 17.56 10.45
N GLU A 138 -15.37 17.54 11.04
CA GLU A 138 -14.11 17.79 10.33
C GLU A 138 -13.85 16.75 9.23
N HIS A 139 -14.07 15.47 9.53
CA HIS A 139 -13.91 14.41 8.54
C HIS A 139 -14.92 14.54 7.40
N LEU A 140 -16.18 14.82 7.72
CA LEU A 140 -17.25 14.97 6.73
C LEU A 140 -17.12 16.24 5.88
N SER A 141 -16.45 17.29 6.36
CA SER A 141 -16.22 18.52 5.60
C SER A 141 -14.99 18.45 4.69
N SER A 142 -13.98 17.67 5.09
CA SER A 142 -12.74 17.45 4.31
C SER A 142 -12.84 16.26 3.33
N THR A 143 -13.95 15.50 3.36
CA THR A 143 -14.11 14.34 2.48
C THR A 143 -14.35 14.77 1.03
N THR A 144 -13.44 14.37 0.15
CA THR A 144 -13.65 14.42 -1.30
C THR A 144 -14.24 13.10 -1.80
N TYR A 145 -15.17 13.19 -2.76
CA TYR A 145 -15.82 12.03 -3.35
C TYR A 145 -15.33 11.83 -4.77
N ARG A 146 -15.03 10.58 -5.12
CA ARG A 146 -14.76 10.19 -6.50
C ARG A 146 -15.90 9.34 -6.99
N PHE A 147 -16.55 9.78 -8.05
CA PHE A 147 -17.60 9.02 -8.72
C PHE A 147 -17.04 8.40 -9.98
N ARG A 148 -17.27 7.10 -10.14
CA ARG A 148 -16.80 6.35 -11.30
C ARG A 148 -17.89 5.42 -11.78
N VAL A 149 -18.10 5.44 -13.09
CA VAL A 149 -18.97 4.47 -13.78
C VAL A 149 -18.08 3.52 -14.56
N MET A 150 -18.40 2.23 -14.54
CA MET A 150 -17.56 1.17 -15.11
C MET A 150 -18.42 0.22 -15.94
N LYS A 151 -17.90 -0.19 -17.10
CA LYS A 151 -18.44 -1.25 -17.95
C LYS A 151 -17.41 -2.36 -18.08
N TYR A 152 -17.85 -3.58 -17.78
CA TYR A 152 -17.10 -4.80 -18.03
C TYR A 152 -17.84 -5.57 -19.12
N GLU A 153 -17.13 -5.95 -20.17
CA GLU A 153 -17.70 -6.83 -21.20
C GLU A 153 -17.88 -8.25 -20.64
N ALA A 154 -18.82 -9.01 -21.18
CA ALA A 154 -18.96 -10.42 -20.78
C ALA A 154 -17.83 -11.24 -21.41
N LEU A 155 -16.96 -11.84 -20.58
CA LEU A 155 -16.02 -12.84 -21.08
C LEU A 155 -16.79 -14.12 -21.35
N GLN A 156 -16.78 -14.60 -22.60
CA GLN A 156 -17.22 -15.94 -22.89
C GLN A 156 -16.15 -16.92 -22.37
N PRO A 157 -16.48 -17.83 -21.44
CA PRO A 157 -15.55 -18.86 -21.01
C PRO A 157 -15.13 -19.68 -22.23
N LEU A 158 -13.83 -19.97 -22.38
CA LEU A 158 -13.36 -20.89 -23.45
C LEU A 158 -13.93 -22.31 -23.25
N ASP A 159 -14.25 -22.68 -22.02
CA ASP A 159 -14.98 -23.88 -21.64
C ASP A 159 -15.75 -23.66 -20.32
N ALA A 160 -16.64 -24.58 -19.95
CA ALA A 160 -17.45 -24.48 -18.73
C ALA A 160 -16.64 -24.60 -17.42
N ALA A 161 -15.34 -24.93 -17.48
CA ALA A 161 -14.47 -25.14 -16.32
C ALA A 161 -13.55 -23.96 -16.04
N THR A 162 -13.36 -23.06 -17.00
CA THR A 162 -12.44 -21.92 -16.88
C THR A 162 -13.16 -20.70 -16.33
N GLU A 163 -12.89 -20.35 -15.07
CA GLU A 163 -13.25 -19.03 -14.54
C GLU A 163 -12.33 -17.96 -15.15
N VAL A 164 -12.91 -16.98 -15.84
CA VAL A 164 -12.17 -15.84 -16.37
C VAL A 164 -12.37 -14.64 -15.44
N LEU A 165 -11.28 -14.15 -14.86
CA LEU A 165 -11.32 -12.95 -14.00
C LEU A 165 -11.43 -11.70 -14.87
N GLY A 166 -12.49 -10.93 -14.67
CA GLY A 166 -12.65 -9.63 -15.32
C GLY A 166 -11.71 -8.59 -14.72
N LEU A 167 -11.95 -8.24 -13.46
CA LEU A 167 -11.01 -7.49 -12.64
C LEU A 167 -10.31 -8.47 -11.69
N GLY A 168 -8.98 -8.41 -11.65
CA GLY A 168 -8.19 -9.24 -10.74
C GLY A 168 -8.53 -8.96 -9.26
N VAL A 169 -8.14 -9.87 -8.37
CA VAL A 169 -8.28 -9.69 -6.93
C VAL A 169 -7.54 -8.42 -6.50
N HIS A 170 -8.23 -7.53 -5.79
CA HIS A 170 -7.69 -6.26 -5.30
C HIS A 170 -8.47 -5.77 -4.08
N THR A 171 -7.93 -4.75 -3.41
CA THR A 171 -8.59 -3.98 -2.35
C THR A 171 -8.81 -2.53 -2.78
N ASP A 172 -9.78 -1.87 -2.16
CA ASP A 172 -10.07 -0.46 -2.41
C ASP A 172 -9.24 0.44 -1.50
N LYS A 173 -8.44 1.34 -2.08
CA LYS A 173 -7.60 2.27 -1.31
C LYS A 173 -8.38 3.40 -0.62
N SER A 174 -9.68 3.54 -0.93
CA SER A 174 -10.54 4.60 -0.38
C SER A 174 -10.81 4.34 1.11
N PHE A 175 -11.48 5.27 1.80
CA PHE A 175 -11.99 4.99 3.15
C PHE A 175 -13.17 4.01 3.10
N MET A 176 -14.03 4.18 2.09
CA MET A 176 -15.24 3.40 1.89
C MET A 176 -15.69 3.52 0.44
N THR A 177 -16.13 2.42 -0.13
CA THR A 177 -16.73 2.35 -1.46
C THR A 177 -18.21 1.98 -1.31
N ILE A 178 -19.07 2.69 -2.05
CA ILE A 178 -20.49 2.34 -2.20
C ILE A 178 -20.67 1.93 -3.66
N LEU A 179 -20.94 0.64 -3.87
CA LEU A 179 -21.04 0.06 -5.20
C LEU A 179 -22.51 -0.21 -5.55
N CYS A 180 -22.89 0.24 -6.74
CA CYS A 180 -24.17 -0.03 -7.36
C CYS A 180 -23.90 -0.83 -8.65
N GLN A 181 -24.16 -2.14 -8.63
CA GLN A 181 -24.02 -2.99 -9.83
C GLN A 181 -25.40 -3.27 -10.43
N ASN A 182 -25.46 -3.58 -11.73
CA ASN A 182 -26.68 -4.08 -12.39
C ASN A 182 -27.06 -5.49 -11.89
N GLU A 183 -28.09 -6.08 -12.50
CA GLU A 183 -28.55 -7.44 -12.15
C GLU A 183 -27.63 -8.54 -12.73
N VAL A 184 -26.63 -8.16 -13.54
CA VAL A 184 -25.63 -9.09 -14.06
C VAL A 184 -24.63 -9.39 -12.93
N GLY A 185 -24.60 -10.65 -12.51
CA GLY A 185 -23.65 -11.11 -11.49
C GLY A 185 -22.20 -11.07 -11.98
N GLY A 186 -21.25 -11.31 -11.07
CA GLY A 186 -19.82 -11.36 -11.41
C GLY A 186 -18.93 -10.85 -10.29
N LEU A 187 -19.47 -9.99 -9.42
CA LEU A 187 -18.79 -9.56 -8.20
C LEU A 187 -18.63 -10.73 -7.24
N LYS A 188 -17.39 -11.03 -6.88
CA LYS A 188 -17.02 -11.90 -5.76
C LYS A 188 -16.28 -11.05 -4.74
N LEU A 189 -16.63 -11.18 -3.47
CA LEU A 189 -16.01 -10.47 -2.36
C LEU A 189 -15.34 -11.48 -1.44
N GLN A 190 -14.12 -11.18 -0.99
CA GLN A 190 -13.43 -12.04 -0.04
C GLN A 190 -13.74 -11.59 1.39
N ALA A 191 -14.38 -12.45 2.17
CA ALA A 191 -14.56 -12.24 3.61
C ALA A 191 -13.22 -12.35 4.34
N LYS A 192 -13.11 -11.81 5.56
CA LYS A 192 -11.84 -11.80 6.31
C LYS A 192 -11.23 -13.18 6.58
N ARG A 193 -12.05 -14.24 6.56
CA ARG A 193 -11.59 -15.64 6.73
C ARG A 193 -11.01 -16.25 5.44
N GLY A 194 -10.89 -15.47 4.37
CA GLY A 194 -10.38 -15.89 3.07
C GLY A 194 -11.44 -16.49 2.14
N GLU A 195 -12.68 -16.63 2.61
CA GLU A 195 -13.80 -17.19 1.88
C GLU A 195 -14.33 -16.23 0.82
N TRP A 196 -14.60 -16.73 -0.39
CA TRP A 196 -15.16 -15.93 -1.48
C TRP A 196 -16.68 -16.03 -1.52
N VAL A 197 -17.33 -14.88 -1.41
CA VAL A 197 -18.78 -14.73 -1.46
C VAL A 197 -19.17 -14.15 -2.81
N LYS A 198 -19.97 -14.88 -3.58
CA LYS A 198 -20.59 -14.32 -4.80
C LYS A 198 -21.68 -13.35 -4.36
N PHE A 199 -21.55 -12.09 -4.77
CA PHE A 199 -22.57 -11.11 -4.48
C PHE A 199 -23.70 -11.21 -5.51
N ALA A 200 -24.91 -11.41 -5.00
CA ALA A 200 -26.16 -11.32 -5.74
C ALA A 200 -27.05 -10.32 -4.99
N PRO A 201 -27.34 -9.14 -5.56
CA PRO A 201 -28.17 -8.13 -4.90
C PRO A 201 -29.51 -8.73 -4.50
N THR A 202 -29.93 -8.51 -3.26
CA THR A 202 -31.24 -8.91 -2.74
C THR A 202 -32.37 -8.09 -3.39
N SER A 203 -32.07 -6.86 -3.80
CA SER A 203 -32.97 -5.97 -4.54
C SER A 203 -32.22 -5.23 -5.65
N PRO A 204 -32.89 -4.85 -6.77
CA PRO A 204 -32.32 -3.92 -7.74
C PRO A 204 -31.90 -2.60 -7.10
N THR A 205 -32.50 -2.15 -6.02
CA THR A 205 -32.14 -0.86 -5.38
C THR A 205 -31.08 -0.99 -4.28
N SER A 206 -30.51 -2.19 -4.08
CA SER A 206 -29.46 -2.43 -3.10
C SER A 206 -28.10 -1.89 -3.55
N PHE A 207 -27.29 -1.52 -2.55
CA PHE A 207 -25.90 -1.14 -2.69
C PHE A 207 -25.02 -2.11 -1.91
N VAL A 208 -23.77 -2.29 -2.33
CA VAL A 208 -22.74 -2.93 -1.50
C VAL A 208 -21.88 -1.83 -0.91
N VAL A 209 -21.67 -1.87 0.40
CA VAL A 209 -20.74 -0.99 1.09
C VAL A 209 -19.49 -1.80 1.46
N LEU A 210 -18.33 -1.32 1.02
CA LEU A 210 -17.02 -1.93 1.27
C LEU A 210 -16.18 -0.94 2.08
N ILE A 211 -15.48 -1.44 3.09
CA ILE A 211 -14.44 -0.63 3.75
C ILE A 211 -13.13 -0.75 2.98
N GLY A 212 -12.51 0.39 2.72
CA GLY A 212 -11.23 0.41 2.04
C GLY A 212 -10.05 0.51 3.00
N ASP A 213 -8.86 0.40 2.43
CA ASP A 213 -7.58 0.31 3.14
C ASP A 213 -7.34 1.50 4.07
N ALA A 214 -7.85 2.69 3.72
CA ALA A 214 -7.70 3.89 4.54
C ALA A 214 -8.49 3.86 5.85
N LEU A 215 -9.55 3.04 5.94
CA LEU A 215 -10.21 2.77 7.22
C LEU A 215 -9.54 1.61 7.96
N HIS A 216 -9.07 0.58 7.25
CA HIS A 216 -8.27 -0.48 7.87
C HIS A 216 -7.00 0.05 8.55
N SER A 217 -6.34 1.05 7.97
CA SER A 217 -5.17 1.71 8.59
C SER A 217 -5.52 2.57 9.82
N LYS A 218 -6.79 3.00 9.95
CA LYS A 218 -7.29 3.81 11.09
C LYS A 218 -7.97 2.98 12.18
N SER A 219 -8.47 1.78 11.88
CA SER A 219 -9.07 0.88 12.86
C SER A 219 -8.00 0.03 13.54
N LEU A 220 -7.18 0.64 14.41
CA LEU A 220 -6.55 0.05 15.62
C LEU A 220 -5.63 1.09 16.30
N LYS A 221 -6.25 2.05 16.99
CA LYS A 221 -5.72 2.84 18.12
C LYS A 221 -6.98 3.17 18.95
N MET A 222 -7.16 2.87 20.23
CA MET A 222 -6.23 2.81 21.35
C MET A 222 -6.84 1.93 22.43
N GLY A 223 -6.05 0.98 22.93
CA GLY A 223 -6.41 0.11 24.05
C GLY A 223 -5.21 -0.31 24.88
N SER A 224 -4.10 0.43 24.85
CA SER A 224 -3.05 0.48 25.88
C SER A 224 -1.96 1.43 25.38
N ASP A 225 -1.52 2.34 26.24
CA ASP A 225 -0.37 3.23 26.01
C ASP A 225 0.94 2.45 26.17
N GLU A 226 1.13 1.44 25.32
CA GLU A 226 2.45 0.95 24.99
C GLU A 226 2.67 1.31 23.52
N SER A 227 3.53 2.30 23.27
CA SER A 227 3.99 2.61 21.92
C SER A 227 4.48 1.31 21.28
N LEU A 228 3.82 0.83 20.22
CA LEU A 228 4.32 -0.29 19.42
C LEU A 228 5.73 0.08 18.95
N LYS A 229 6.74 -0.65 19.45
CA LYS A 229 8.13 -0.46 19.08
C LYS A 229 8.59 -1.60 18.20
N LEU A 230 9.43 -1.28 17.24
CA LEU A 230 10.10 -2.27 16.42
C LEU A 230 11.00 -3.14 17.32
N PRO A 231 11.09 -4.46 17.11
CA PRO A 231 12.06 -5.29 17.82
C PRO A 231 13.47 -4.76 17.59
N PHE A 232 14.23 -4.64 18.66
CA PHE A 232 15.62 -4.19 18.63
C PHE A 232 16.55 -5.38 18.85
N ILE A 233 17.53 -5.56 17.98
CA ILE A 233 18.49 -6.66 18.03
C ILE A 233 19.91 -6.09 18.02
N ASP A 234 20.71 -6.48 19.00
CA ASP A 234 22.08 -6.00 19.15
C ASP A 234 23.11 -6.93 18.48
N PHE A 235 23.75 -6.43 17.43
CA PHE A 235 24.82 -7.11 16.70
C PHE A 235 26.22 -6.66 17.14
N SER A 236 26.35 -5.98 18.29
CA SER A 236 27.64 -5.56 18.85
C SER A 236 28.50 -6.71 19.41
N SER A 237 27.87 -7.85 19.71
CA SER A 237 28.54 -9.03 20.28
C SER A 237 29.26 -9.90 19.25
N GLU A 238 29.95 -10.96 19.69
CA GLU A 238 30.71 -11.85 18.82
C GLU A 238 29.79 -12.60 17.83
N LEU A 239 29.93 -12.30 16.54
CA LEU A 239 29.14 -12.85 15.42
C LEU A 239 29.77 -14.10 14.80
N LYS A 240 30.30 -15.03 15.62
CA LYS A 240 30.91 -16.27 15.10
C LYS A 240 29.90 -17.41 15.03
N PRO A 241 29.74 -18.09 13.88
CA PRO A 241 28.90 -19.27 13.77
C PRO A 241 29.26 -20.36 14.79
N SER A 242 28.26 -21.17 15.17
CA SER A 242 28.40 -22.27 16.12
C SER A 242 28.79 -21.87 17.56
N THR A 243 28.54 -20.62 17.94
CA THR A 243 28.66 -20.14 19.32
C THR A 243 27.28 -19.98 19.98
N PRO A 244 27.16 -20.07 21.31
CA PRO A 244 25.89 -19.83 21.99
C PRO A 244 25.31 -18.43 21.74
N SER A 245 26.16 -17.41 21.60
CA SER A 245 25.73 -16.05 21.24
C SER A 245 25.12 -16.00 19.84
N TRP A 246 25.72 -16.71 18.88
CA TRP A 246 25.19 -16.84 17.52
C TRP A 246 23.84 -17.52 17.49
N ASP A 247 23.66 -18.64 18.20
CA ASP A 247 22.38 -19.35 18.23
C ASP A 247 21.28 -18.51 18.89
N SER A 248 21.60 -17.78 19.96
CA SER A 248 20.67 -16.85 20.59
C SER A 248 20.29 -15.70 19.65
N LEU A 249 21.25 -15.10 18.95
CA LEU A 249 21.01 -13.99 18.03
C LEU A 249 20.22 -14.44 16.81
N LYS A 250 20.54 -15.62 16.26
CA LYS A 250 19.80 -16.27 15.18
C LYS A 250 18.33 -16.51 15.55
N LEU A 251 18.05 -16.94 16.78
CA LEU A 251 16.69 -17.12 17.27
C LEU A 251 15.94 -15.78 17.34
N GLN A 252 16.57 -14.73 17.89
CA GLN A 252 15.98 -13.38 17.94
C GLN A 252 15.67 -12.83 16.55
N VAL A 253 16.59 -13.00 15.59
CA VAL A 253 16.38 -12.63 14.19
C VAL A 253 15.19 -13.38 13.62
N ARG A 254 15.13 -14.69 13.80
CA ARG A 254 14.01 -15.51 13.31
C ARG A 254 12.68 -15.04 13.91
N GLU A 255 12.60 -14.88 15.22
CA GLU A 255 11.38 -14.45 15.91
C GLU A 255 10.93 -13.06 15.48
N ALA A 256 11.85 -12.11 15.31
CA ALA A 256 11.51 -10.77 14.84
C ALA A 256 10.99 -10.79 13.41
N LEU A 257 11.61 -11.55 12.52
CA LEU A 257 11.16 -11.70 11.14
C LEU A 257 9.83 -12.45 11.02
N GLU A 258 9.63 -13.50 11.81
CA GLU A 258 8.37 -14.26 11.84
C GLU A 258 7.20 -13.44 12.42
N ASN A 259 7.44 -12.57 13.40
CA ASN A 259 6.35 -11.83 14.05
C ASN A 259 6.11 -10.44 13.43
N TYR A 260 7.16 -9.76 12.99
CA TYR A 260 7.12 -8.36 12.55
C TYR A 260 7.54 -8.16 11.09
N GLY A 261 8.24 -9.12 10.48
CA GLY A 261 8.83 -8.96 9.14
C GLY A 261 9.99 -7.94 9.08
N CYS A 262 10.36 -7.37 10.22
CA CYS A 262 11.41 -6.37 10.31
C CYS A 262 11.94 -6.23 11.74
N PHE A 263 13.13 -5.66 11.88
CA PHE A 263 13.74 -5.31 13.16
C PHE A 263 14.72 -4.14 13.01
N GLU A 264 14.97 -3.43 14.10
CA GLU A 264 16.09 -2.50 14.21
C GLU A 264 17.34 -3.28 14.64
N ALA A 265 18.45 -3.07 13.93
CA ALA A 265 19.74 -3.67 14.23
C ALA A 265 20.73 -2.59 14.68
N SER A 266 21.37 -2.77 15.84
CA SER A 266 22.50 -1.93 16.27
C SER A 266 23.84 -2.55 15.94
N PHE A 267 24.80 -1.69 15.58
CA PHE A 267 26.16 -2.08 15.25
C PHE A 267 27.14 -1.53 16.29
N PRO A 268 28.27 -2.23 16.49
CA PRO A 268 29.34 -1.68 17.29
C PRO A 268 29.94 -0.48 16.54
N ASN A 269 30.26 0.58 17.30
CA ASN A 269 30.66 1.88 16.76
C ASN A 269 31.96 1.84 15.94
N ASP A 270 32.78 0.82 16.13
CA ASP A 270 34.01 0.59 15.37
C ASP A 270 33.73 0.12 13.93
N LYS A 271 32.64 -0.62 13.71
CA LYS A 271 32.22 -1.09 12.38
C LYS A 271 31.47 -0.03 11.58
N VAL A 272 30.65 0.78 12.24
CA VAL A 272 29.97 1.93 11.64
C VAL A 272 30.34 3.17 12.44
N PRO A 273 31.49 3.81 12.13
CA PRO A 273 31.84 5.06 12.77
C PRO A 273 30.74 6.09 12.52
N GLY A 274 30.36 6.85 13.56
CA GLY A 274 29.38 7.93 13.41
C GLY A 274 29.81 8.97 12.36
N GLU A 275 31.13 9.11 12.15
CA GLU A 275 31.72 9.93 11.07
C GLU A 275 31.34 9.42 9.69
N LEU A 276 31.47 8.11 9.43
CA LEU A 276 31.15 7.50 8.14
C LEU A 276 29.69 7.77 7.73
N ARG A 277 28.74 7.65 8.66
CA ARG A 277 27.32 7.97 8.36
C ARG A 277 27.15 9.43 7.96
N ARG A 278 27.75 10.36 8.71
CA ARG A 278 27.67 11.79 8.39
C ARG A 278 28.29 12.09 7.03
N ASP A 279 29.47 11.52 6.76
CA ASP A 279 30.20 11.74 5.51
C ASP A 279 29.42 11.19 4.31
N VAL A 280 28.75 10.04 4.46
CA VAL A 280 27.83 9.49 3.45
C VAL A 280 26.67 10.44 3.21
N PHE A 281 25.94 10.88 4.25
CA PHE A 281 24.80 11.78 4.05
C PHE A 281 25.22 13.12 3.46
N SER A 282 26.38 13.68 3.84
CA SER A 282 26.96 14.87 3.20
C SER A 282 27.27 14.61 1.72
N SER A 283 27.82 13.45 1.39
CA SER A 283 28.10 13.06 -0.01
C SER A 283 26.80 12.91 -0.82
N LEU A 284 25.72 12.44 -0.20
CA LEU A 284 24.40 12.35 -0.83
C LEU A 284 23.78 13.73 -1.06
N GLU A 285 23.96 14.68 -0.15
CA GLU A 285 23.54 16.07 -0.36
C GLU A 285 24.21 16.66 -1.62
N GLU A 286 25.54 16.51 -1.74
CA GLU A 286 26.28 16.93 -2.93
C GLU A 286 25.74 16.28 -4.22
N LEU A 287 25.42 14.99 -4.19
CA LEU A 287 24.84 14.26 -5.32
C LEU A 287 23.48 14.84 -5.74
N PHE A 288 22.59 15.10 -4.78
CA PHE A 288 21.24 15.60 -5.09
C PHE A 288 21.22 17.08 -5.50
N ASP A 289 22.23 17.85 -5.12
CA ASP A 289 22.41 19.25 -5.48
C ASP A 289 23.04 19.45 -6.88
N LEU A 290 23.50 18.37 -7.52
CA LEU A 290 23.91 18.41 -8.92
C LEU A 290 22.78 18.95 -9.83
N PRO A 291 23.13 19.69 -10.90
CA PRO A 291 22.15 20.18 -11.86
C PRO A 291 21.30 19.05 -12.45
N LEU A 292 20.00 19.29 -12.68
CA LEU A 292 19.07 18.28 -13.20
C LEU A 292 19.60 17.56 -14.47
N HIS A 293 20.15 18.32 -15.42
CA HIS A 293 20.70 17.77 -16.65
C HIS A 293 21.88 16.82 -16.39
N THR A 294 22.68 17.06 -15.36
CA THR A 294 23.77 16.19 -14.92
C THR A 294 23.21 14.92 -14.28
N LYS A 295 22.23 15.05 -13.38
CA LYS A 295 21.59 13.90 -12.73
C LYS A 295 21.00 12.92 -13.75
N GLN A 296 20.37 13.44 -14.80
CA GLN A 296 19.80 12.66 -15.90
C GLN A 296 20.84 11.88 -16.74
N GLN A 297 22.13 12.22 -16.67
CA GLN A 297 23.20 11.51 -17.40
C GLN A 297 23.49 10.13 -16.79
N SER A 298 23.16 9.89 -15.52
CA SER A 298 23.28 8.57 -14.89
C SER A 298 22.34 7.50 -15.50
N GLY A 299 21.45 7.91 -16.41
CA GLY A 299 20.59 7.03 -17.21
C GLY A 299 19.38 6.50 -16.43
N ALA A 300 18.17 6.90 -16.82
CA ALA A 300 16.97 6.21 -16.34
C ALA A 300 16.80 4.90 -17.14
N SER A 301 16.99 3.74 -16.50
CA SER A 301 16.60 2.46 -17.09
C SER A 301 15.07 2.39 -17.21
N GLN A 302 14.57 1.67 -18.22
CA GLN A 302 13.14 1.37 -18.43
C GLN A 302 12.45 0.75 -17.21
N SER A 303 13.19 0.29 -16.19
CA SER A 303 12.68 -0.34 -14.97
C SER A 303 12.45 0.60 -13.78
N PHE A 304 12.73 1.91 -13.86
CA PHE A 304 12.75 2.82 -12.69
C PHE A 304 13.69 2.34 -11.55
N GLN A 305 14.59 1.41 -11.84
CA GLN A 305 15.50 0.80 -10.87
C GLN A 305 16.91 1.38 -10.93
N HIS A 306 17.32 1.93 -12.07
CA HIS A 306 18.69 2.40 -12.28
C HIS A 306 18.76 3.89 -12.61
N GLY A 307 19.81 4.53 -12.11
CA GLY A 307 20.11 5.95 -12.31
C GLY A 307 19.05 6.88 -11.72
N TYR A 308 19.02 8.12 -12.20
CA TYR A 308 18.16 9.17 -11.67
C TYR A 308 16.68 8.99 -12.03
N VAL A 309 15.82 9.02 -11.02
CA VAL A 309 14.36 9.03 -11.15
C VAL A 309 13.80 10.19 -10.34
N ALA A 310 12.89 10.96 -10.95
CA ALA A 310 12.07 11.97 -10.28
C ALA A 310 10.59 11.70 -10.57
N THR A 311 9.73 11.83 -9.56
CA THR A 311 8.27 11.62 -9.70
C THR A 311 7.49 12.79 -9.07
N PRO A 312 6.23 13.03 -9.46
CA PRO A 312 5.40 14.10 -8.88
C PRO A 312 4.87 13.82 -7.46
N ILE A 313 5.26 12.70 -6.82
CA ILE A 313 5.08 12.45 -5.37
C ILE A 313 6.03 13.41 -4.63
N PRO A 314 5.65 14.06 -3.51
CA PRO A 314 6.33 15.21 -2.89
C PRO A 314 7.83 15.29 -3.15
N PHE A 315 8.15 15.93 -4.28
CA PHE A 315 9.47 16.10 -4.91
C PHE A 315 10.47 14.94 -4.67
N PHE A 316 10.02 13.70 -4.83
CA PHE A 316 10.84 12.50 -4.66
C PHE A 316 11.91 12.43 -5.76
N GLN A 317 13.16 12.25 -5.33
CA GLN A 317 14.31 12.01 -6.19
C GLN A 317 15.05 10.76 -5.72
N SER A 318 15.52 9.93 -6.64
CA SER A 318 16.34 8.78 -6.29
C SER A 318 17.42 8.46 -7.31
N PHE A 319 18.51 7.84 -6.86
CA PHE A 319 19.49 7.18 -7.72
C PHE A 319 19.57 5.70 -7.34
N GLY A 320 19.63 4.83 -8.35
CA GLY A 320 19.83 3.39 -8.18
C GLY A 320 21.14 2.91 -8.82
N MET A 321 21.85 2.03 -8.13
CA MET A 321 23.10 1.41 -8.56
C MET A 321 23.12 -0.08 -8.21
N ASP A 322 23.45 -0.93 -9.17
CA ASP A 322 23.66 -2.36 -8.96
C ASP A 322 25.10 -2.63 -8.53
N ASP A 323 25.27 -3.63 -7.67
CA ASP A 323 26.56 -4.11 -7.16
C ASP A 323 27.52 -3.00 -6.67
N PRO A 324 27.04 -2.04 -5.84
CA PRO A 324 27.84 -0.92 -5.32
C PRO A 324 28.93 -1.35 -4.33
N ASN A 325 28.98 -2.64 -3.99
CA ASN A 325 30.07 -3.25 -3.22
C ASN A 325 31.34 -3.45 -4.04
N LEU A 326 31.28 -3.17 -5.35
CA LEU A 326 32.43 -3.10 -6.24
C LEU A 326 32.80 -1.63 -6.45
N LEU A 327 34.01 -1.23 -6.03
CA LEU A 327 34.44 0.18 -6.05
C LEU A 327 34.42 0.78 -7.45
N ASP A 328 34.82 0.01 -8.46
CA ASP A 328 34.83 0.42 -9.87
C ASP A 328 33.43 0.79 -10.39
N VAL A 329 32.38 0.14 -9.88
CA VAL A 329 30.99 0.48 -10.21
C VAL A 329 30.60 1.83 -9.62
N VAL A 330 31.00 2.11 -8.38
CA VAL A 330 30.75 3.41 -7.73
C VAL A 330 31.55 4.52 -8.42
N GLU A 331 32.82 4.27 -8.73
CA GLU A 331 33.68 5.21 -9.46
C GLU A 331 33.09 5.55 -10.84
N THR A 332 32.71 4.53 -11.62
CA THR A 332 32.06 4.70 -12.94
C THR A 332 30.79 5.56 -12.86
N PHE A 333 29.98 5.36 -11.81
CA PHE A 333 28.81 6.20 -11.58
C PHE A 333 29.19 7.66 -11.32
N THR A 334 30.22 7.91 -10.50
CA THR A 334 30.67 9.28 -10.26
C THR A 334 31.35 9.92 -11.47
N ASP A 335 32.10 9.16 -12.27
CA ASP A 335 32.73 9.62 -13.52
C ASP A 335 31.71 10.14 -14.53
N THR A 336 30.50 9.58 -14.50
CA THR A 336 29.38 10.01 -15.33
C THR A 336 28.78 11.34 -14.85
N LEU A 337 28.86 11.65 -13.55
CA LEU A 337 28.15 12.76 -12.93
C LEU A 337 29.04 13.97 -12.61
N TRP A 338 30.31 13.77 -12.28
CA TRP A 338 31.23 14.86 -11.91
C TRP A 338 32.24 15.16 -13.03
N PRO A 339 32.47 16.44 -13.36
CA PRO A 339 33.52 16.83 -14.31
C PRO A 339 34.91 16.50 -13.76
N HIS A 340 35.86 16.21 -14.66
CA HIS A 340 37.28 15.95 -14.35
C HIS A 340 37.63 14.60 -13.68
N GLY A 341 36.79 13.57 -13.86
CA GLY A 341 37.14 12.19 -13.46
C GLY A 341 36.60 11.79 -12.08
N GLY A 342 35.32 12.10 -11.83
CA GLY A 342 34.57 11.53 -10.72
C GLY A 342 34.64 12.30 -9.40
N ASN A 343 34.21 11.66 -8.33
CA ASN A 343 34.26 12.17 -6.96
C ASN A 343 34.80 11.07 -6.03
N PRO A 344 36.13 11.03 -5.80
CA PRO A 344 36.74 9.99 -4.97
C PRO A 344 36.26 9.98 -3.52
N SER A 345 35.94 11.15 -2.97
CA SER A 345 35.38 11.26 -1.61
C SER A 345 34.03 10.55 -1.53
N PHE A 346 33.12 10.90 -2.44
CA PHE A 346 31.82 10.23 -2.57
C PHE A 346 31.98 8.72 -2.76
N SER A 347 32.85 8.31 -3.69
CA SER A 347 33.03 6.90 -4.02
C SER A 347 33.54 6.09 -2.83
N ASN A 348 34.55 6.60 -2.12
CA ASN A 348 35.09 5.96 -0.92
C ASN A 348 34.06 5.88 0.21
N ASN A 349 33.29 6.94 0.44
CA ASN A 349 32.27 6.96 1.50
C ASN A 349 31.16 5.96 1.23
N ILE A 350 30.60 5.96 0.01
CA ILE A 350 29.54 5.01 -0.39
C ILE A 350 30.06 3.58 -0.36
N HIS A 351 31.23 3.31 -0.96
CA HIS A 351 31.81 1.97 -0.97
C HIS A 351 32.09 1.46 0.45
N SER A 352 32.60 2.31 1.35
CA SER A 352 32.84 1.93 2.75
C SER A 352 31.56 1.56 3.47
N MET A 353 30.50 2.36 3.34
CA MET A 353 29.20 2.06 3.96
C MET A 353 28.57 0.79 3.37
N VAL A 354 28.60 0.65 2.04
CA VAL A 354 28.07 -0.54 1.36
C VAL A 354 28.85 -1.79 1.76
N GLY A 355 30.17 -1.71 1.94
CA GLY A 355 30.99 -2.79 2.47
C GLY A 355 30.45 -3.30 3.80
N VAL A 356 30.26 -2.40 4.77
CA VAL A 356 29.71 -2.77 6.09
C VAL A 356 28.30 -3.35 6.00
N VAL A 357 27.41 -2.70 5.24
CA VAL A 357 26.01 -3.13 5.08
C VAL A 357 25.91 -4.47 4.35
N SER A 358 26.76 -4.73 3.36
CA SER A 358 26.77 -5.99 2.60
C SER A 358 27.30 -7.17 3.42
N GLU A 359 28.33 -6.98 4.25
CA GLU A 359 28.79 -7.99 5.21
C GLU A 359 27.71 -8.34 6.24
N PHE A 360 27.01 -7.31 6.74
CA PHE A 360 25.87 -7.53 7.61
C PHE A 360 24.74 -8.28 6.91
N ASN A 361 24.43 -7.91 5.66
CA ASN A 361 23.44 -8.60 4.84
C ASN A 361 23.76 -10.10 4.74
N ARG A 362 25.03 -10.46 4.50
CA ARG A 362 25.50 -11.85 4.47
C ARG A 362 25.32 -12.55 5.82
N THR A 363 25.56 -11.84 6.91
CA THR A 363 25.43 -12.36 8.28
C THR A 363 23.98 -12.70 8.61
N VAL A 364 23.04 -11.77 8.37
CA VAL A 364 21.61 -12.00 8.62
C VAL A 364 21.04 -13.08 7.69
N ARG A 365 21.40 -13.08 6.40
CA ARG A 365 21.00 -14.15 5.46
C ARG A 365 21.45 -15.53 5.93
N ARG A 366 22.70 -15.64 6.42
CA ARG A 366 23.20 -16.88 7.02
C ARG A 366 22.35 -17.30 8.22
N MET A 367 22.10 -16.39 9.16
CA MET A 367 21.22 -16.66 10.31
C MET A 367 19.84 -17.15 9.88
N ILE A 368 19.21 -16.49 8.90
CA ILE A 368 17.91 -16.89 8.36
C ILE A 368 17.97 -18.33 7.85
N LEU A 369 18.89 -18.64 6.93
CA LEU A 369 18.99 -19.98 6.33
C LEU A 369 19.31 -21.07 7.36
N GLU A 370 20.27 -20.82 8.26
CA GLU A 370 20.58 -21.76 9.35
C GLU A 370 19.38 -21.95 10.29
N SER A 371 18.58 -20.91 10.54
CA SER A 371 17.40 -21.02 11.40
C SER A 371 16.32 -21.91 10.80
N PHE A 372 16.31 -22.07 9.47
CA PHE A 372 15.42 -22.98 8.74
C PHE A 372 16.06 -24.37 8.45
N GLY A 373 17.25 -24.66 8.97
CA GLY A 373 17.95 -25.92 8.69
C GLY A 373 18.43 -26.05 7.24
N LEU A 374 18.75 -24.91 6.60
CA LEU A 374 19.20 -24.83 5.20
C LEU A 374 20.71 -24.54 5.10
N GLU A 375 21.50 -24.99 6.08
CA GLU A 375 22.94 -24.70 6.19
C GLU A 375 23.71 -25.07 4.92
N LYS A 376 23.33 -26.20 4.30
CA LYS A 376 23.95 -26.71 3.08
C LYS A 376 23.83 -25.77 1.86
N TYR A 377 22.87 -24.85 1.85
CA TYR A 377 22.63 -23.92 0.75
C TYR A 377 23.16 -22.51 1.02
N VAL A 378 23.76 -22.27 2.20
CA VAL A 378 24.18 -20.91 2.60
C VAL A 378 25.19 -20.34 1.62
N ASP A 379 26.26 -21.07 1.31
CA ASP A 379 27.32 -20.52 0.47
C ASP A 379 26.87 -20.32 -0.98
N GLU A 380 25.99 -21.19 -1.50
CA GLU A 380 25.37 -21.04 -2.82
C GLU A 380 24.45 -19.81 -2.88
N HIS A 381 23.62 -19.61 -1.86
CA HIS A 381 22.73 -18.46 -1.76
C HIS A 381 23.52 -17.14 -1.63
N LEU A 382 24.55 -17.13 -0.77
CA LEU A 382 25.41 -15.96 -0.59
C LEU A 382 26.30 -15.68 -1.81
N GLY A 383 26.63 -16.69 -2.61
CA GLY A 383 27.41 -16.56 -3.85
C GLY A 383 26.58 -16.07 -5.04
N SER A 384 25.26 -16.29 -5.03
CA SER A 384 24.32 -15.82 -6.05
C SER A 384 23.65 -14.47 -5.71
N THR A 385 23.94 -13.92 -4.54
CA THR A 385 23.37 -12.65 -4.07
C THR A 385 23.96 -11.47 -4.85
N LYS A 386 23.08 -10.67 -5.45
CA LYS A 386 23.41 -9.36 -6.02
C LYS A 386 22.93 -8.25 -5.10
N TYR A 387 23.63 -7.11 -5.12
CA TYR A 387 23.28 -5.96 -4.29
C TYR A 387 22.71 -4.85 -5.16
N HIS A 388 21.76 -4.10 -4.60
CA HIS A 388 21.21 -2.91 -5.23
C HIS A 388 21.15 -1.82 -4.16
N LEU A 389 21.82 -0.69 -4.41
CA LEU A 389 21.71 0.51 -3.58
C LEU A 389 20.74 1.46 -4.24
N ARG A 390 19.78 1.93 -3.45
CA ARG A 390 18.92 3.05 -3.80
C ARG A 390 19.10 4.16 -2.77
N VAL A 391 19.48 5.34 -3.24
CA VAL A 391 19.53 6.55 -2.41
C VAL A 391 18.33 7.42 -2.76
N MET A 392 17.68 7.99 -1.75
CA MET A 392 16.39 8.67 -1.89
C MET A 392 16.41 10.02 -1.17
N LYS A 393 15.86 11.04 -1.82
CA LYS A 393 15.60 12.37 -1.26
C LYS A 393 14.11 12.65 -1.37
N TYR A 394 13.52 13.06 -0.25
CA TYR A 394 12.15 13.54 -0.15
C TYR A 394 12.20 15.00 0.27
N GLU A 395 11.40 15.86 -0.34
CA GLU A 395 11.25 17.23 0.16
C GLU A 395 10.19 17.28 1.26
N ALA A 396 10.34 18.25 2.17
CA ALA A 396 9.38 18.44 3.24
C ALA A 396 8.05 18.93 2.66
N VAL A 397 6.97 18.21 2.98
CA VAL A 397 5.60 18.63 2.66
C VAL A 397 5.22 19.79 3.58
N GLN A 398 4.55 20.81 3.04
CA GLN A 398 4.08 21.93 3.85
C GLN A 398 3.03 21.45 4.89
N PRO A 399 2.95 22.05 6.09
CA PRO A 399 2.12 21.54 7.19
C PRO A 399 0.62 21.41 6.92
N HIS A 400 0.11 21.97 5.82
CA HIS A 400 -1.31 21.92 5.44
C HIS A 400 -1.68 20.70 4.58
N ASP A 401 -0.70 19.93 4.11
CA ASP A 401 -0.89 18.79 3.20
C ASP A 401 -0.54 17.44 3.89
N GLU A 402 -0.97 17.26 5.15
CA GLU A 402 -0.72 16.04 5.96
C GLU A 402 -1.27 14.71 5.36
N THR A 403 -1.90 14.77 4.18
CA THR A 403 -2.45 13.59 3.47
C THR A 403 -1.57 13.08 2.33
N GLU A 404 -0.49 13.79 1.97
CA GLU A 404 0.42 13.36 0.92
C GLU A 404 1.51 12.40 1.45
N LEU A 405 1.48 11.15 0.98
CA LEU A 405 2.48 10.15 1.32
C LEU A 405 3.78 10.40 0.53
N GLY A 406 4.92 10.48 1.25
CA GLY A 406 6.27 10.55 0.66
C GLY A 406 6.60 9.37 -0.25
N LEU A 407 6.19 8.17 0.16
CA LEU A 407 6.26 6.95 -0.64
C LEU A 407 4.98 6.13 -0.41
N ARG A 408 4.44 5.53 -1.48
CA ARG A 408 3.23 4.72 -1.38
C ARG A 408 3.49 3.48 -0.52
N VAL A 409 2.47 3.04 0.21
CA VAL A 409 2.50 1.74 0.90
C VAL A 409 2.83 0.62 -0.09
N HIS A 410 3.85 -0.17 0.22
CA HIS A 410 4.34 -1.26 -0.61
C HIS A 410 5.07 -2.30 0.24
N THR A 411 5.35 -3.45 -0.37
CA THR A 411 6.33 -4.43 0.12
C THR A 411 7.54 -4.44 -0.80
N ASP A 412 8.70 -4.76 -0.23
CA ASP A 412 9.94 -4.85 -0.98
C ASP A 412 9.95 -6.14 -1.81
N LYS A 413 10.34 -6.06 -3.09
CA LYS A 413 10.46 -7.24 -3.96
C LYS A 413 11.76 -8.02 -3.75
N SER A 414 12.70 -7.45 -2.99
CA SER A 414 13.99 -8.06 -2.69
C SER A 414 13.83 -9.25 -1.74
N PHE A 415 14.92 -9.98 -1.48
CA PHE A 415 14.93 -10.97 -0.39
C PHE A 415 14.97 -10.28 0.97
N MET A 416 15.78 -9.22 1.08
CA MET A 416 16.00 -8.47 2.31
C MET A 416 16.52 -7.07 1.96
N THR A 417 16.03 -6.09 2.70
CA THR A 417 16.45 -4.68 2.60
C THR A 417 17.04 -4.23 3.92
N ILE A 418 18.11 -3.44 3.86
CA ILE A 418 18.69 -2.76 5.02
C ILE A 418 18.58 -1.27 4.74
N LEU A 419 17.79 -0.58 5.55
CA LEU A 419 17.47 0.83 5.37
C LEU A 419 18.23 1.68 6.39
N CYS A 420 18.86 2.74 5.88
CA CYS A 420 19.48 3.80 6.67
C CYS A 420 18.73 5.11 6.37
N GLN A 421 18.06 5.68 7.37
CA GLN A 421 17.39 6.98 7.27
C GLN A 421 18.22 8.09 7.91
N ASN A 422 18.02 9.35 7.55
CA ASN A 422 18.63 10.47 8.29
C ASN A 422 17.86 10.73 9.61
N GLU A 423 18.11 11.86 10.27
CA GLU A 423 17.44 12.23 11.53
C GLU A 423 16.01 12.76 11.32
N VAL A 424 15.52 12.81 10.08
CA VAL A 424 14.16 13.24 9.75
C VAL A 424 13.22 12.03 9.81
N GLU A 425 12.15 12.17 10.58
CA GLU A 425 11.13 11.12 10.73
C GLU A 425 10.28 10.99 9.46
N GLY A 426 10.01 9.76 9.02
CA GLY A 426 9.17 9.51 7.84
C GLY A 426 8.86 8.03 7.57
N LEU A 427 9.69 7.11 8.06
CA LEU A 427 9.42 5.68 7.93
C LEU A 427 8.29 5.24 8.87
N GLU A 428 7.25 4.64 8.29
CA GLU A 428 6.23 3.89 9.03
C GLU A 428 6.22 2.43 8.53
N LEU A 429 6.12 1.49 9.47
CA LEU A 429 6.15 0.04 9.20
C LEU A 429 4.83 -0.58 9.62
N GLN A 430 4.19 -1.35 8.74
CA GLN A 430 2.93 -2.02 9.06
C GLN A 430 3.17 -3.40 9.67
N THR A 431 2.61 -3.66 10.85
CA THR A 431 2.64 -4.98 11.50
C THR A 431 1.69 -5.95 10.79
N LYS A 432 1.84 -7.25 11.07
CA LYS A 432 0.91 -8.29 10.59
C LYS A 432 -0.56 -8.06 11.01
N LYS A 433 -0.79 -7.25 12.05
CA LYS A 433 -2.13 -6.89 12.54
C LYS A 433 -2.70 -5.64 11.85
N GLY A 434 -1.97 -5.06 10.89
CA GLY A 434 -2.35 -3.85 10.18
C GLY A 434 -1.99 -2.55 10.91
N GLU A 435 -1.31 -2.63 12.07
CA GLU A 435 -0.93 -1.48 12.89
C GLU A 435 0.33 -0.82 12.34
N TRP A 436 0.44 0.51 12.43
CA TRP A 436 1.60 1.25 11.92
C TRP A 436 2.56 1.66 13.05
N ILE A 437 3.81 1.23 12.94
CA ILE A 437 4.93 1.60 13.80
C ILE A 437 5.64 2.79 13.16
N LYS A 438 5.62 3.94 13.84
CA LYS A 438 6.47 5.08 13.47
C LYS A 438 7.89 4.78 13.90
N PHE A 439 8.81 4.66 12.95
CA PHE A 439 10.18 4.31 13.25
C PHE A 439 11.04 5.54 13.53
N ARG A 440 11.69 5.55 14.69
CA ARG A 440 12.74 6.49 15.05
C ARG A 440 14.01 5.69 15.34
N PRO A 441 15.16 6.00 14.71
CA PRO A 441 16.37 5.24 14.96
C PRO A 441 16.80 5.43 16.40
N THR A 442 17.12 4.34 17.09
CA THR A 442 17.60 4.35 18.46
C THR A 442 19.04 4.88 18.54
N SER A 443 19.82 4.74 17.46
CA SER A 443 21.22 5.20 17.39
C SER A 443 21.63 5.61 15.96
N PRO A 444 22.61 6.52 15.78
CA PRO A 444 23.27 6.76 14.49
C PRO A 444 23.95 5.51 13.90
N SER A 445 24.25 4.49 14.71
CA SER A 445 24.77 3.19 14.27
C SER A 445 23.68 2.13 14.10
N SER A 446 22.41 2.53 14.01
CA SER A 446 21.29 1.61 13.80
C SER A 446 20.78 1.63 12.36
N PHE A 447 20.27 0.48 11.93
CA PHE A 447 19.65 0.25 10.62
C PHE A 447 18.37 -0.55 10.78
N VAL A 448 17.42 -0.37 9.88
CA VAL A 448 16.21 -1.21 9.84
C VAL A 448 16.43 -2.34 8.84
N VAL A 449 16.18 -3.57 9.27
CA VAL A 449 16.17 -4.75 8.41
C VAL A 449 14.72 -5.10 8.10
N LEU A 450 14.40 -5.26 6.82
CA LEU A 450 13.09 -5.68 6.33
C LEU A 450 13.26 -6.93 5.46
N ILE A 451 12.36 -7.90 5.59
CA ILE A 451 12.25 -8.99 4.62
C ILE A 451 11.35 -8.55 3.47
N GLY A 452 11.70 -8.97 2.26
CA GLY A 452 10.88 -8.73 1.09
C GLY A 452 10.17 -9.99 0.61
N ASP A 453 9.36 -9.81 -0.43
CA ASP A 453 8.49 -10.81 -1.02
C ASP A 453 9.25 -12.07 -1.44
N ALA A 454 10.53 -11.96 -1.84
CA ALA A 454 11.30 -13.11 -2.29
C ALA A 454 11.66 -14.10 -1.14
N LEU A 455 11.64 -13.65 0.11
CA LEU A 455 11.71 -14.54 1.28
C LEU A 455 10.32 -14.92 1.81
N HIS A 456 9.31 -14.10 1.54
CA HIS A 456 7.92 -14.33 1.93
C HIS A 456 7.25 -15.38 1.02
N VAL A 457 7.54 -16.66 1.28
CA VAL A 457 6.83 -17.77 0.63
C VAL A 457 5.56 -18.09 1.44
N GLN A 458 4.40 -17.99 0.79
CA GLN A 458 3.08 -18.33 1.35
C GLN A 458 2.94 -19.79 1.74
#